data_AF-A0A2T4UDV1-F1
#
_entry.id   AF-A0A2T4UDV1-F1
#
_cell.length_a   1.000
_cell.length_b   1.000
_cell.length_c   1.000
_cell.angle_alpha   90.00
_cell.angle_beta   90.00
_cell.angle_gamma   90.00
#
_symmetry.space_group_name_H-M   'P 1'
#
loop_
_entity.id
_entity.type
_entity.pdbx_description
1 polymer ?
#
loop_
_entity_poly.entity_id
_entity_poly.type
_entity_poly.pdbx_seq_one_letter_code
_entity_poly.pdbx_strand_id
1 'polypeptide(L)'
;MPTVISPSVTPTPTVAVRAATPQDLPALRRLAALETAPVPTGDVLVGVVDGDVVAAVPVGGGRPVADPFRHTADIVSMLEIRAARLGRPAATDAHPRRPARLMRRPFGVRTRSAT
;
A
#
# COMPACT_ATOMS: atom_id res chain seq x y z
N MET A 1 2.05 -27.97 46.00
CA MET A 1 2.31 -26.72 45.26
C MET A 1 1.88 -26.94 43.81
N PRO A 2 0.72 -26.44 43.35
CA PRO A 2 0.35 -26.56 41.94
C PRO A 2 1.14 -25.54 41.13
N THR A 3 1.90 -26.00 40.13
CA THR A 3 2.58 -25.15 39.16
C THR A 3 1.55 -24.54 38.22
N VAL A 4 1.32 -23.24 38.34
CA VAL A 4 0.49 -22.49 37.39
C VAL A 4 1.31 -22.29 36.12
N ILE A 5 0.89 -22.93 35.03
CA ILE A 5 1.45 -22.68 33.71
C ILE A 5 0.78 -21.41 33.20
N SER A 6 1.44 -20.26 33.36
CA SER A 6 0.97 -19.01 32.77
C SER A 6 1.01 -19.14 31.24
N PRO A 7 -0.10 -18.93 30.51
CA PRO A 7 -0.04 -18.91 29.06
C PRO A 7 0.78 -17.69 28.64
N SER A 8 1.98 -17.91 28.10
CA SER A 8 2.72 -16.87 27.39
C SER A 8 2.01 -16.62 26.06
N VAL A 9 1.13 -15.62 26.03
CA VAL A 9 0.52 -15.15 24.78
C VAL A 9 1.64 -14.51 23.95
N THR A 10 1.99 -15.14 22.84
CA THR A 10 2.81 -14.51 21.80
C THR A 10 1.95 -13.43 21.14
N PRO A 11 2.36 -12.15 21.15
CA PRO A 11 1.58 -11.10 20.53
C PRO A 11 1.49 -11.34 19.02
N THR A 12 0.27 -11.32 18.50
CA THR A 12 0.01 -11.43 17.06
C THR A 12 0.31 -10.09 16.40
N PRO A 13 1.11 -10.04 15.32
CA PRO A 13 1.41 -8.79 14.63
C PRO A 13 0.13 -8.16 14.06
N THR A 14 0.02 -6.83 14.16
CA THR A 14 -1.14 -6.10 13.63
C THR A 14 -0.88 -5.71 12.18
N VAL A 15 -1.79 -6.12 11.29
CA VAL A 15 -1.70 -5.80 9.85
C VAL A 15 -2.81 -4.83 9.46
N ALA A 16 -2.46 -3.73 8.80
CA ALA A 16 -3.40 -2.75 8.29
C ALA A 16 -3.19 -2.50 6.79
N VAL A 17 -4.29 -2.28 6.08
CA VAL A 17 -4.31 -1.90 4.66
C VAL A 17 -4.92 -0.52 4.53
N ARG A 18 -4.20 0.42 3.92
CA ARG A 18 -4.70 1.79 3.71
C ARG A 18 -4.18 2.43 2.45
N ALA A 19 -4.79 3.54 2.04
CA ALA A 19 -4.24 4.41 1.01
C ALA A 19 -2.93 5.05 1.47
N ALA A 20 -1.98 5.17 0.55
CA ALA A 20 -0.73 5.89 0.76
C ALA A 20 -1.00 7.39 0.94
N THR A 21 -0.21 8.00 1.82
CA THR A 21 -0.21 9.44 2.09
C THR A 21 1.15 10.02 1.71
N PRO A 22 1.30 11.35 1.61
CA PRO A 22 2.60 11.97 1.36
C PRO A 22 3.68 11.60 2.39
N GLN A 23 3.29 11.25 3.61
CA GLN A 23 4.20 10.84 4.69
C GLN A 23 4.84 9.47 4.44
N ASP A 24 4.24 8.64 3.58
CA ASP A 24 4.73 7.28 3.27
C ASP A 24 5.81 7.28 2.18
N LEU A 25 6.06 8.41 1.52
CA LEU A 25 7.02 8.51 0.42
C LEU A 25 8.44 8.01 0.76
N PRO A 26 9.01 8.30 1.95
CA PRO A 26 10.30 7.73 2.35
C PRO A 26 10.27 6.20 2.42
N ALA A 27 9.20 5.61 2.94
CA ALA A 27 9.05 4.16 3.02
C ALA A 27 8.89 3.52 1.62
N LEU A 28 8.10 4.15 0.74
CA LEU A 28 7.96 3.71 -0.65
C LEU A 28 9.29 3.75 -1.42
N ARG A 29 10.10 4.79 -1.20
CA ARG A 29 11.46 4.88 -1.77
C ARG A 29 12.38 3.79 -1.27
N ARG A 30 12.31 3.47 0.03
CA ARG A 30 13.07 2.37 0.62
C ARG A 30 12.69 1.04 -0.02
N LEU A 31 11.40 0.71 -0.07
CA LEU A 31 10.92 -0.53 -0.69
C LEU A 31 11.34 -0.64 -2.16
N ALA A 32 11.19 0.45 -2.92
CA ALA A 32 11.61 0.49 -4.31
C ALA A 32 13.13 0.29 -4.46
N ALA A 33 13.94 0.82 -3.56
CA ALA A 33 15.39 0.59 -3.56
C ALA A 33 15.75 -0.87 -3.23
N LEU A 34 15.06 -1.51 -2.27
CA LEU A 34 15.29 -2.92 -1.93
C LEU A 34 14.98 -3.85 -3.12
N GLU A 35 13.90 -3.55 -3.85
CA GLU A 35 13.43 -4.32 -5.01
C GLU A 35 14.06 -3.88 -6.34
N THR A 36 15.01 -2.94 -6.32
CA THR A 36 15.58 -2.28 -7.53
C THR A 36 14.50 -1.91 -8.54
N ALA A 37 13.43 -1.28 -8.04
CA ALA A 37 12.21 -0.96 -8.76
C ALA A 37 12.00 0.56 -8.85
N PRO A 38 11.20 1.05 -9.82
CA PRO A 38 10.70 2.42 -9.75
C PRO A 38 9.77 2.59 -8.53
N VAL A 39 9.77 3.80 -7.96
CA VAL A 39 8.85 4.14 -6.86
C VAL A 39 7.41 4.13 -7.40
N PRO A 40 6.47 3.43 -6.76
CA PRO A 40 5.06 3.46 -7.14
C PRO A 40 4.51 4.89 -7.16
N THR A 41 3.78 5.22 -8.22
CA THR A 41 3.15 6.54 -8.40
C THR A 41 1.64 6.43 -8.57
N GLY A 42 0.92 7.52 -8.29
CA GLY A 42 -0.54 7.57 -8.41
C GLY A 42 -1.25 7.10 -7.14
N ASP A 43 -2.42 6.50 -7.29
CA ASP A 43 -3.16 5.90 -6.17
C ASP A 43 -2.48 4.58 -5.78
N VAL A 44 -1.94 4.53 -4.58
CA VAL A 44 -1.19 3.40 -4.05
C VAL A 44 -1.82 2.93 -2.74
N LEU A 45 -1.98 1.62 -2.59
CA LEU A 45 -2.32 1.00 -1.32
C LEU A 45 -1.04 0.53 -0.64
N VAL A 46 -0.95 0.72 0.68
CA VAL A 46 0.16 0.26 1.51
C VAL A 46 -0.32 -0.78 2.51
N GLY A 47 0.50 -1.80 2.70
CA GLY A 47 0.40 -2.78 3.77
C GLY A 47 1.31 -2.37 4.91
N VAL A 48 0.74 -2.24 6.10
CA VAL A 48 1.44 -1.80 7.30
C VAL A 48 1.44 -2.94 8.31
N VAL A 49 2.60 -3.27 8.85
CA VAL A 49 2.77 -4.26 9.93
C VAL A 49 3.38 -3.56 11.12
N ASP A 50 2.67 -3.54 12.24
CA ASP A 50 3.11 -2.90 13.49
C ASP A 50 3.58 -1.44 13.33
N GLY A 51 2.96 -0.71 12.39
CA GLY A 51 3.26 0.68 12.08
C GLY A 51 4.22 0.90 10.89
N ASP A 52 4.91 -0.15 10.44
CA ASP A 52 5.86 -0.05 9.32
C ASP A 52 5.21 -0.42 7.98
N VAL A 53 5.43 0.41 6.96
CA VAL A 53 5.04 0.08 5.58
C VAL A 53 5.98 -0.98 5.03
N VAL A 54 5.44 -2.16 4.72
CA VAL A 54 6.22 -3.33 4.25
C VAL A 54 5.91 -3.71 2.80
N ALA A 55 4.79 -3.24 2.27
CA ALA A 55 4.36 -3.52 0.90
C ALA A 55 3.53 -2.38 0.34
N ALA A 56 3.58 -2.20 -0.97
CA ALA A 56 2.81 -1.20 -1.69
C ALA A 56 2.38 -1.69 -3.08
N VAL A 57 1.11 -1.44 -3.43
CA VAL A 57 0.51 -1.87 -4.71
C VAL A 57 -0.22 -0.69 -5.36
N PRO A 58 0.07 -0.36 -6.64
CA PRO A 58 -0.69 0.63 -7.40
C PRO A 58 -2.13 0.18 -7.69
N VAL A 59 -3.11 1.05 -7.46
CA VAL A 59 -4.54 0.75 -7.65
C VAL A 59 -4.93 0.64 -9.14
N GLY A 60 -4.23 1.32 -10.03
CA GLY A 60 -4.47 1.30 -11.48
C GLY A 60 -3.70 0.21 -12.24
N GLY A 61 -3.09 -0.73 -11.53
CA GLY A 61 -2.14 -1.68 -12.10
C GLY A 61 -0.71 -1.14 -12.13
N GLY A 62 0.26 -2.05 -12.16
CA GLY A 62 1.69 -1.74 -12.07
C GLY A 62 2.42 -2.81 -11.24
N ARG A 63 3.74 -2.68 -11.14
CA ARG A 63 4.56 -3.62 -10.35
C ARG A 63 4.39 -3.32 -8.86
N PRO A 64 3.94 -4.29 -8.03
CA PRO A 64 3.96 -4.14 -6.59
C PRO A 64 5.40 -4.09 -6.08
N VAL A 65 5.64 -3.37 -4.99
CA VAL A 65 6.94 -3.36 -4.28
C VAL A 65 6.71 -3.82 -2.86
N ALA A 66 7.60 -4.67 -2.36
CA ALA A 66 7.50 -5.22 -1.02
C ALA A 66 8.90 -5.34 -0.40
N ASP A 67 8.96 -5.55 0.91
CA ASP A 67 10.21 -5.82 1.59
C ASP A 67 10.61 -7.28 1.31
N PRO A 68 11.70 -7.54 0.54
CA PRO A 68 12.12 -8.89 0.18
C PRO A 68 12.68 -9.68 1.37
N PHE A 69 13.01 -9.00 2.47
CA PHE A 69 13.55 -9.60 3.68
C PHE A 69 12.47 -9.96 4.70
N ARG A 70 11.20 -9.72 4.38
CA ARG A 70 10.04 -10.07 5.20
C ARG A 70 9.10 -10.98 4.40
N HIS A 71 8.44 -11.90 5.08
CA HIS A 71 7.37 -12.72 4.47
C HIS A 71 6.13 -11.85 4.20
N THR A 72 6.15 -11.11 3.09
CA THR A 72 5.14 -10.12 2.71
C THR A 72 4.18 -10.62 1.63
N ALA A 73 4.33 -11.86 1.14
CA ALA A 73 3.53 -12.41 0.05
C ALA A 73 2.01 -12.37 0.31
N ASP A 74 1.58 -12.71 1.52
CA ASP A 74 0.16 -12.67 1.90
C ASP A 74 -0.37 -11.23 1.94
N ILE A 75 0.48 -10.28 2.38
CA ILE A 75 0.16 -8.86 2.44
C ILE A 75 0.01 -8.30 1.03
N VAL A 76 0.95 -8.62 0.13
CA VAL A 76 0.87 -8.22 -1.29
C VAL A 76 -0.40 -8.78 -1.92
N SER A 77 -0.72 -10.06 -1.71
CA SER A 77 -1.94 -10.68 -2.22
C SER A 77 -3.20 -9.96 -1.73
N MET A 78 -3.26 -9.61 -0.44
CA MET A 78 -4.36 -8.83 0.12
C MET A 78 -4.48 -7.43 -0.51
N LEU A 79 -3.34 -6.76 -0.73
CA LEU A 79 -3.30 -5.45 -1.38
C LEU A 79 -3.74 -5.51 -2.83
N GLU A 80 -3.33 -6.53 -3.58
CA GLU A 80 -3.74 -6.75 -4.98
C GLU A 80 -5.25 -6.98 -5.09
N ILE A 81 -5.83 -7.83 -4.23
CA ILE A 81 -7.28 -8.04 -4.18
C ILE A 81 -8.01 -6.71 -3.91
N ARG A 82 -7.47 -5.89 -3.01
CA ARG A 82 -8.07 -4.60 -2.66
C ARG A 82 -7.92 -3.59 -3.79
N ALA A 83 -6.74 -3.52 -4.41
CA ALA A 83 -6.43 -2.66 -5.56
C ALA A 83 -7.35 -2.97 -6.74
N ALA A 84 -7.53 -4.25 -7.08
CA ALA A 84 -8.40 -4.69 -8.17
C ALA A 84 -9.88 -4.27 -7.98
N ARG A 85 -10.36 -4.15 -6.73
CA ARG A 85 -11.70 -3.64 -6.44
C ARG A 85 -11.81 -2.12 -6.60
N LEU A 86 -10.72 -1.38 -6.37
CA LEU A 86 -10.68 0.07 -6.48
C LEU A 86 -10.36 0.56 -7.90
N GLY A 87 -9.57 -0.20 -8.65
CA GLY A 87 -9.17 0.11 -10.03
C GLY A 87 -10.20 -0.26 -11.09
N ARG A 88 -11.23 -1.04 -10.75
CA ARG A 88 -12.34 -1.30 -11.67
C ARG A 88 -13.11 0.01 -11.86
N PRO A 89 -13.19 0.56 -13.09
CA PRO A 89 -14.16 1.62 -13.35
C PRO A 89 -15.52 1.06 -12.98
N ALA A 90 -16.32 1.83 -12.21
CA ALA A 90 -17.68 1.46 -11.87
C ALA A 90 -18.37 1.03 -13.17
N ALA A 91 -18.67 -0.27 -13.28
CA ALA A 91 -19.19 -0.84 -14.50
C ALA A 91 -20.55 -0.18 -14.76
N THR A 92 -20.60 0.79 -15.67
CA THR A 92 -21.82 1.26 -16.36
C THR A 92 -23.08 1.30 -15.49
N ASP A 93 -23.07 2.08 -14.41
CA ASP A 93 -24.31 2.67 -13.92
C ASP A 93 -24.61 3.87 -14.84
N ALA A 94 -25.33 3.60 -15.92
CA ALA A 94 -25.96 4.62 -16.75
C ALA A 94 -27.05 5.34 -15.94
N HIS A 95 -26.65 6.23 -15.03
CA HIS A 95 -27.50 7.23 -14.40
C HIS A 95 -26.85 8.60 -14.53
N PRO A 96 -27.42 9.53 -15.33
CA PRO A 96 -26.82 10.84 -15.54
C PRO A 96 -27.08 11.72 -14.31
N ARG A 97 -26.17 11.73 -13.33
CA ARG A 97 -26.26 12.68 -12.20
C ARG A 97 -24.91 13.29 -11.82
N ARG A 98 -24.72 14.50 -12.36
CA ARG A 98 -23.97 15.69 -11.88
C ARG A 98 -22.44 15.58 -11.63
N PRO A 99 -21.65 16.59 -12.02
CA PRO A 99 -20.20 16.53 -11.94
C PRO A 99 -19.74 16.72 -10.49
N ALA A 100 -19.42 15.62 -9.81
CA ALA A 100 -18.60 15.69 -8.61
C ALA A 100 -17.19 16.08 -9.03
N ARG A 101 -16.87 17.38 -8.89
CA ARG A 101 -15.50 17.87 -8.74
C ARG A 101 -14.84 17.08 -7.63
N LEU A 102 -14.12 16.01 -7.97
CA LEU A 102 -13.21 15.33 -7.06
C LEU A 102 -11.81 15.45 -7.62
N MET A 103 -11.03 16.15 -6.82
CA MET A 103 -9.73 16.69 -7.09
C MET A 103 -8.76 15.56 -7.48
N ARG A 104 -8.49 15.41 -8.78
CA ARG A 104 -7.26 14.79 -9.28
C ARG A 104 -6.09 15.60 -8.74
N ARG A 105 -5.41 15.08 -7.71
CA ARG A 105 -4.08 15.57 -7.32
C ARG A 105 -3.09 14.47 -7.61
N PRO A 106 -2.41 14.48 -8.78
CA PRO A 106 -1.28 13.59 -8.97
C PRO A 106 -0.20 13.93 -7.94
N PHE A 107 0.44 12.90 -7.38
CA PHE A 107 1.74 13.02 -6.73
C PHE A 107 2.78 13.45 -7.77
N GLY A 108 2.83 14.76 -8.07
CA GLY A 108 3.80 15.37 -8.95
C GLY A 108 5.15 15.48 -8.25
N VAL A 109 6.07 14.57 -8.55
CA VAL A 109 7.48 14.72 -8.21
C VAL A 109 8.08 15.76 -9.16
N ARG A 110 8.40 16.95 -8.64
CA ARG A 110 9.25 17.91 -9.37
C ARG A 110 10.68 17.39 -9.35
N THR A 111 11.14 16.83 -10.46
CA THR A 111 12.57 16.68 -10.72
C THR A 111 13.14 18.04 -11.07
N ARG A 112 13.96 18.62 -10.19
CA ARG A 112 14.89 19.68 -10.57
C ARG A 112 16.16 19.02 -11.10
N SER A 113 16.30 19.00 -12.40
CA SER A 113 17.58 18.83 -13.10
C SER A 113 18.42 20.09 -12.88
N ALA A 114 19.59 19.93 -12.29
CA ALA A 114 20.65 20.94 -12.28
C ALA A 114 21.64 20.58 -13.40
N THR A 115 21.88 21.54 -14.27
CA THR A 115 22.99 21.57 -15.25
C THR A 115 24.26 22.00 -14.55
#